data_AF-A0A7V3HP05-F1
#
_entry.id   AF-A0A7V3HP05-F1
#
_cell.length_a   1.000
_cell.length_b   1.000
_cell.length_c   1.000
_cell.angle_alpha   90.00
_cell.angle_beta   90.00
_cell.angle_gamma   90.00
#
_symmetry.space_group_name_H-M   'P 1'
#
loop_
_entity.id
_entity.type
_entity.pdbx_description
1 polymer ?
#
loop_
_entity_poly.entity_id
_entity_poly.type
_entity_poly.pdbx_seq_one_letter_code
_entity_poly.pdbx_strand_id
1 'polypeptide(L)'
;MIALLFFIVFIGLCAVFSGLEMAYISRDRVLHMARMHGKMGFFYGTMPREVMATVLLCNNIVMVGATVSATKLFLGFFGKAQSAALATGLSTLSILVFGEIMPKALARSNPERFMGAFGPVVWWAWRLTRPAVAALLKAVRVEVNVSPKAEVRELIERMKAEGRISEKEARIAARGLSLSEMTLAEACDRNFKLFADEAEAKAALAKRADFIPVVRAGEGFLAVDVKALFAGKRNVFVNLKRMSGSARISSAMEHLKKGETVAVVDEEGNLVGLLTPQSLLAKVIS
;
A
#
# COMPACT_ATOMS: atom_id res chain seq x y z
N MET A 1 -15.89 38.95 -28.66
CA MET A 1 -14.43 38.73 -28.75
C MET A 1 -13.80 38.39 -27.40
N ILE A 2 -14.00 39.20 -26.36
CA ILE A 2 -13.43 38.95 -25.01
C ILE A 2 -13.88 37.60 -24.42
N ALA A 3 -15.17 37.26 -24.51
CA ALA A 3 -15.69 35.98 -23.98
C ALA A 3 -15.09 34.75 -24.69
N LEU A 4 -14.74 34.87 -25.98
CA LEU A 4 -14.10 33.80 -26.75
C LEU A 4 -12.68 33.57 -26.25
N LEU A 5 -11.92 34.66 -26.05
CA LEU A 5 -10.56 34.58 -25.52
C LEU A 5 -10.54 33.91 -24.15
N PHE A 6 -11.41 34.33 -23.23
CA PHE A 6 -11.53 33.69 -21.92
C PHE A 6 -11.90 32.22 -22.04
N PHE A 7 -12.87 31.88 -22.89
CA PHE A 7 -13.28 30.48 -23.07
C PHE A 7 -12.15 29.58 -23.57
N ILE A 8 -11.36 30.04 -24.56
CA ILE A 8 -10.21 29.31 -25.08
C ILE A 8 -9.14 29.13 -23.98
N VAL A 9 -8.83 30.19 -23.24
CA VAL A 9 -7.85 30.15 -22.15
C VAL A 9 -8.30 29.17 -21.06
N PHE A 10 -9.57 29.23 -20.63
CA PHE A 10 -10.10 28.33 -19.60
C PHE A 10 -10.12 26.87 -20.07
N ILE A 11 -10.49 26.58 -21.33
CA ILE A 11 -10.40 25.21 -21.87
C ILE A 11 -8.96 24.70 -21.86
N GLY A 12 -8.00 25.54 -22.28
CA GLY A 12 -6.59 25.16 -22.25
C GLY A 12 -6.09 24.86 -20.84
N LEU A 13 -6.50 25.66 -19.85
CA LEU A 13 -6.19 25.41 -18.45
C LEU A 13 -6.88 24.14 -17.92
N CYS A 14 -8.14 23.88 -18.28
CA CYS A 14 -8.82 22.62 -17.93
C CYS A 14 -8.03 21.43 -18.44
N ALA A 15 -7.57 21.51 -19.69
CA ALA A 15 -6.79 20.46 -20.31
C ALA A 15 -5.49 20.18 -19.57
N VAL A 16 -4.79 21.24 -19.15
CA VAL A 16 -3.56 21.13 -18.36
C VAL A 16 -3.84 20.47 -17.00
N PHE A 17 -4.82 20.95 -16.23
CA PHE A 17 -5.11 20.41 -14.89
C PHE A 17 -5.67 18.97 -14.95
N SER A 18 -6.60 18.68 -15.86
CA SER A 18 -7.13 17.33 -16.09
C SER A 18 -6.05 16.36 -16.56
N GLY A 19 -5.14 16.80 -17.43
CA GLY A 19 -3.99 16.01 -17.84
C GLY A 19 -3.00 15.76 -16.69
N LEU A 20 -2.74 16.77 -15.85
CA LEU A 20 -1.86 16.65 -14.68
C LEU A 20 -2.41 15.68 -13.64
N GLU A 21 -3.72 15.67 -13.42
CA GLU A 21 -4.42 14.68 -12.58
C GLU A 21 -4.08 13.27 -13.06
N MET A 22 -4.32 12.98 -14.34
CA MET A 22 -4.10 11.65 -14.90
C MET A 22 -2.61 11.30 -14.96
N ALA A 23 -1.73 12.24 -15.28
CA ALA A 23 -0.29 12.02 -15.33
C ALA A 23 0.27 11.65 -13.95
N TYR A 24 -0.21 12.31 -12.89
CA TYR A 24 0.19 12.02 -11.52
C TYR A 24 -0.33 10.67 -11.03
N ILE A 25 -1.58 10.31 -11.35
CA ILE A 25 -2.18 9.03 -10.96
C ILE A 25 -1.51 7.86 -11.67
N SER A 26 -1.11 8.04 -12.94
CA SER A 26 -0.55 6.97 -13.79
C SER A 26 0.90 6.59 -13.46
N ARG A 27 1.55 7.26 -12.51
CA ARG A 27 2.96 7.02 -12.19
C ARG A 27 3.22 6.99 -10.69
N ASP A 28 4.36 6.37 -10.36
CA ASP A 28 4.86 6.31 -8.98
C ASP A 28 5.29 7.70 -8.50
N ARG A 29 4.86 8.06 -7.29
CA ARG A 29 5.21 9.32 -6.61
C ARG A 29 6.71 9.47 -6.42
N VAL A 30 7.43 8.36 -6.19
CA VAL A 30 8.90 8.35 -6.05
C VAL A 30 9.58 8.75 -7.35
N LEU A 31 9.04 8.34 -8.50
CA LEU A 31 9.56 8.73 -9.81
C LEU A 31 9.33 10.23 -10.08
N HIS A 32 8.20 10.77 -9.64
CA HIS A 32 7.96 12.22 -9.72
C HIS A 32 8.94 13.02 -8.87
N MET A 33 9.24 12.53 -7.67
CA MET A 33 10.26 13.13 -6.80
C MET A 33 11.65 13.10 -7.45
N ALA A 34 12.03 12.00 -8.10
CA ALA A 34 13.33 11.86 -8.75
C ALA A 34 13.48 12.73 -10.02
N ARG A 35 12.39 12.95 -10.76
CA ARG A 35 12.43 13.74 -12.00
C ARG A 35 12.35 15.24 -11.80
N MET A 36 11.68 15.68 -10.74
CA MET A 36 11.47 17.10 -10.46
C MET A 36 12.52 17.56 -9.45
N HIS A 37 13.28 18.59 -9.80
CA HIS A 37 14.42 19.00 -8.98
C HIS A 37 13.97 19.77 -7.73
N GLY A 38 14.68 19.56 -6.61
CA GLY A 38 14.56 20.36 -5.39
C GLY A 38 13.18 20.28 -4.71
N LYS A 39 12.67 21.44 -4.27
CA LYS A 39 11.43 21.56 -3.47
C LYS A 39 10.20 21.04 -4.19
N MET A 40 10.19 21.07 -5.53
CA MET A 40 9.05 20.63 -6.32
C MET A 40 8.94 19.11 -6.37
N GLY A 41 10.04 18.38 -6.59
CA GLY A 41 10.02 16.91 -6.51
C GLY A 41 9.66 16.42 -5.11
N PHE A 42 10.16 17.09 -4.08
CA PHE A 42 9.77 16.79 -2.71
C PHE A 42 8.25 16.92 -2.51
N PHE A 43 7.65 18.03 -2.96
CA PHE A 43 6.20 18.26 -2.88
C PHE A 43 5.40 17.13 -3.57
N TYR A 44 5.79 16.74 -4.78
CA TYR A 44 5.13 15.66 -5.51
C TYR A 44 5.31 14.26 -4.90
N GLY A 45 6.43 14.01 -4.22
CA GLY A 45 6.70 12.72 -3.58
C GLY A 45 6.07 12.56 -2.20
N THR A 46 6.10 13.61 -1.37
CA THR A 46 5.77 13.51 0.07
C THR A 46 4.44 14.12 0.46
N MET A 47 3.85 14.97 -0.39
CA MET A 47 2.60 15.67 -0.10
C MET A 47 1.48 15.28 -1.09
N PRO A 48 1.16 13.98 -1.25
CA PRO A 48 0.23 13.52 -2.28
C PRO A 48 -1.19 14.04 -2.09
N ARG A 49 -1.60 14.25 -0.83
CA ARG A 49 -2.93 14.79 -0.50
C ARG A 49 -3.05 16.24 -0.96
N GLU A 50 -2.03 17.04 -0.72
CA GLU A 50 -1.96 18.45 -1.08
C GLU A 50 -1.86 18.62 -2.60
N VAL A 51 -1.05 17.79 -3.27
CA VAL A 51 -0.94 17.77 -4.74
C VAL A 51 -2.32 17.49 -5.36
N MET A 52 -2.97 16.39 -4.97
CA MET A 52 -4.28 16.04 -5.54
C MET A 52 -5.37 17.05 -5.18
N ALA A 53 -5.42 17.51 -3.92
CA ALA A 53 -6.37 18.54 -3.53
C ALA A 53 -6.18 19.83 -4.34
N THR A 54 -4.94 20.22 -4.63
CA THR A 54 -4.63 21.39 -5.47
C THR A 54 -5.12 21.17 -6.90
N VAL A 55 -4.76 20.05 -7.52
CA VAL A 55 -5.14 19.76 -8.91
C VAL A 55 -6.66 19.75 -9.05
N LEU A 56 -7.37 19.06 -8.15
CA LEU A 56 -8.84 19.00 -8.16
C LEU A 56 -9.48 20.37 -7.93
N LEU A 57 -8.98 21.13 -6.96
CA LEU A 57 -9.48 22.48 -6.68
C LEU A 57 -9.32 23.40 -7.89
N CYS A 58 -8.13 23.43 -8.49
CA CYS A 58 -7.84 24.27 -9.63
C CYS A 58 -8.62 23.83 -10.88
N ASN A 59 -8.70 22.52 -11.14
CA ASN A 59 -9.49 22.00 -12.25
C ASN A 59 -10.96 22.45 -12.13
N ASN A 60 -11.53 22.34 -10.93
CA ASN A 60 -12.91 22.78 -10.68
C ASN A 60 -13.10 24.29 -10.87
N ILE A 61 -12.20 25.13 -10.35
CA ILE A 61 -12.28 26.59 -10.52
C ILE A 61 -12.23 26.95 -12.01
N VAL A 62 -11.29 26.36 -12.75
CA VAL A 62 -11.09 26.62 -14.17
C VAL A 62 -12.28 26.10 -14.98
N MET A 63 -12.81 24.92 -14.65
CA MET A 63 -13.99 24.35 -15.31
C MET A 63 -15.23 25.23 -15.12
N VAL A 64 -15.46 25.75 -13.91
CA VAL A 64 -16.54 26.72 -13.67
C VAL A 64 -16.31 27.99 -14.48
N GLY A 65 -15.08 28.50 -14.53
CA GLY A 65 -14.71 29.65 -15.37
C GLY A 65 -14.96 29.40 -16.86
N ALA A 66 -14.64 28.20 -17.35
CA ALA A 66 -14.91 27.77 -18.71
C ALA A 66 -16.41 27.77 -18.98
N THR A 67 -17.21 27.16 -18.11
CA THR A 67 -18.68 27.11 -18.23
C THR A 67 -19.30 28.50 -18.25
N VAL A 68 -18.89 29.40 -17.35
CA VAL A 68 -19.40 30.78 -17.30
C VAL A 68 -19.03 31.55 -18.58
N SER A 69 -17.79 31.38 -19.07
CA SER A 69 -17.32 32.04 -20.29
C SER A 69 -18.03 31.49 -21.53
N ALA A 70 -18.24 30.17 -21.59
CA ALA A 70 -18.95 29.49 -22.67
C ALA A 70 -20.40 29.95 -22.75
N THR A 71 -21.10 30.01 -21.61
CA THR A 71 -22.49 30.47 -21.55
C THR A 71 -22.61 31.90 -22.08
N LYS A 72 -21.72 32.81 -21.65
CA LYS A 72 -21.70 34.19 -22.17
C LYS A 72 -21.40 34.25 -23.67
N LEU A 73 -20.48 33.41 -24.14
CA LEU A 73 -20.11 33.33 -25.55
C LEU A 73 -21.28 32.87 -26.41
N PHE A 74 -21.83 31.70 -26.12
CA PHE A 74 -22.85 31.06 -26.96
C PHE A 74 -24.21 31.75 -26.88
N LEU A 75 -24.61 32.31 -25.74
CA LEU A 75 -25.81 33.15 -25.68
C LEU A 75 -25.67 34.42 -26.53
N GLY A 76 -24.46 34.96 -26.64
CA GLY A 76 -24.16 36.09 -27.53
C GLY A 76 -24.24 35.72 -29.02
N PHE A 77 -23.93 34.47 -29.38
CA PHE A 77 -23.98 33.99 -30.76
C PHE A 77 -25.38 33.51 -31.20
N PHE A 78 -26.15 32.84 -30.33
CA PHE A 78 -27.37 32.15 -30.72
C PHE A 78 -28.69 32.89 -30.35
N GLY A 79 -28.63 34.10 -29.79
CA GLY A 79 -29.82 34.90 -29.41
C GLY A 79 -30.51 34.41 -28.13
N LYS A 80 -31.66 34.98 -27.73
CA LYS A 80 -32.33 34.69 -26.43
C LYS A 80 -33.42 33.60 -26.43
N ALA A 81 -34.03 33.27 -27.57
CA ALA A 81 -35.34 32.58 -27.60
C ALA A 81 -35.30 31.06 -27.88
N GLN A 82 -34.26 30.50 -28.51
CA GLN A 82 -34.22 29.07 -28.90
C GLN A 82 -32.86 28.38 -28.67
N SER A 83 -32.03 28.96 -27.83
CA SER A 83 -30.56 28.80 -27.91
C SER A 83 -29.89 28.33 -26.63
N ALA A 84 -30.59 28.28 -25.50
CA ALA A 84 -30.00 27.90 -24.22
C ALA A 84 -29.60 26.43 -24.18
N ALA A 85 -30.45 25.53 -24.70
CA ALA A 85 -30.15 24.10 -24.78
C ALA A 85 -28.96 23.80 -25.70
N LEU A 86 -28.93 24.44 -26.88
CA LEU A 86 -27.83 24.30 -27.84
C LEU A 86 -26.51 24.86 -27.28
N ALA A 87 -26.56 26.05 -26.66
CA ALA A 87 -25.41 26.68 -26.02
C ALA A 87 -24.84 25.81 -24.88
N THR A 88 -25.71 25.21 -24.07
CA THR A 88 -25.33 24.33 -22.96
C THR A 88 -24.75 23.01 -23.47
N GLY A 89 -25.35 22.42 -24.51
CA GLY A 89 -24.84 21.20 -25.13
C GLY A 89 -23.45 21.42 -25.75
N LEU A 90 -23.28 22.48 -26.54
CA LEU A 90 -22.01 22.83 -27.18
C LEU A 90 -20.92 23.18 -26.16
N SER A 91 -21.25 23.94 -25.11
CA SER A 91 -20.28 24.27 -24.06
C SER A 91 -19.81 23.03 -23.32
N THR A 92 -20.75 22.18 -22.90
CA THR A 92 -20.46 20.94 -22.18
C THR A 92 -19.62 20.00 -23.03
N LEU A 93 -20.01 19.77 -24.29
CA LEU A 93 -19.27 18.89 -25.20
C LEU A 93 -17.85 19.42 -25.45
N SER A 94 -17.70 20.73 -25.63
CA SER A 94 -16.38 21.35 -25.83
C SER A 94 -15.47 21.19 -24.62
N ILE A 95 -15.99 21.45 -23.41
CA ILE A 95 -15.23 21.30 -22.16
C ILE A 95 -14.90 19.83 -21.93
N LEU A 96 -15.85 18.92 -22.12
CA LEU A 96 -15.67 17.49 -21.89
C LEU A 96 -14.64 16.90 -22.84
N VAL A 97 -14.72 17.20 -24.14
CA VAL A 97 -13.78 16.65 -25.13
C VAL A 97 -12.40 17.29 -24.98
N PHE A 98 -12.33 18.62 -25.06
CA PHE A 98 -11.05 19.33 -25.15
C PHE A 98 -10.42 19.63 -23.79
N GLY A 99 -11.23 19.84 -22.75
CA GLY A 99 -10.77 20.17 -21.41
C GLY A 99 -10.56 18.96 -20.51
N GLU A 100 -11.19 17.80 -20.80
CA GLU A 100 -11.17 16.66 -19.87
C GLU A 100 -10.74 15.33 -20.51
N ILE A 101 -11.52 14.77 -21.44
CA ILE A 101 -11.29 13.42 -21.96
C ILE A 101 -10.00 13.32 -22.77
N MET A 102 -9.83 14.20 -23.78
CA MET A 102 -8.66 14.15 -24.66
C MET A 102 -7.35 14.40 -23.90
N PRO A 103 -7.24 15.42 -23.01
CA PRO A 103 -6.02 15.66 -22.24
C PRO A 103 -5.68 14.52 -21.28
N LYS A 104 -6.69 13.91 -20.63
CA LYS A 104 -6.49 12.73 -19.76
C LYS A 104 -5.95 11.54 -20.56
N ALA A 105 -6.50 11.27 -21.76
CA ALA A 105 -6.02 10.20 -22.62
C ALA A 105 -4.54 10.41 -23.03
N LEU A 106 -4.19 11.63 -23.44
CA LEU A 106 -2.80 11.98 -23.80
C LEU A 106 -1.85 11.84 -22.61
N ALA A 107 -2.23 12.36 -21.45
CA ALA A 107 -1.43 12.27 -20.22
C ALA A 107 -1.24 10.83 -19.74
N ARG A 108 -2.24 9.96 -19.88
CA ARG A 108 -2.12 8.53 -19.53
C ARG A 108 -1.09 7.81 -20.39
N SER A 109 -0.99 8.15 -21.69
CA SER A 109 -0.03 7.51 -22.59
C SER A 109 1.43 7.92 -22.32
N ASN A 110 1.65 9.17 -21.93
CA ASN A 110 2.98 9.76 -21.73
C ASN A 110 3.04 10.61 -20.46
N PRO A 111 2.80 10.02 -19.27
CA PRO A 111 2.65 10.75 -18.02
C PRO A 111 3.91 11.53 -17.63
N GLU A 112 5.06 10.98 -17.98
CA GLU A 112 6.37 11.55 -17.76
C GLU A 112 6.62 12.86 -18.50
N ARG A 113 6.34 12.87 -19.80
CA ARG A 113 6.49 14.09 -20.63
C ARG A 113 5.51 15.15 -20.18
N PHE A 114 4.28 14.73 -19.87
CA PHE A 114 3.23 15.64 -19.41
C PHE A 114 3.59 16.28 -18.06
N MET A 115 4.05 15.48 -17.09
CA MET A 115 4.46 15.98 -15.79
C MET A 115 5.72 16.85 -15.88
N GLY A 116 6.67 16.52 -16.76
CA GLY A 116 7.86 17.35 -16.99
C GLY A 116 7.50 18.73 -17.56
N ALA A 117 6.56 18.78 -18.50
CA ALA A 117 6.14 20.04 -19.13
C ALA A 117 5.24 20.90 -18.22
N PHE A 118 4.26 20.28 -17.56
CA PHE A 118 3.20 21.01 -16.85
C PHE A 118 3.27 20.91 -15.33
N GLY A 119 4.15 20.09 -14.76
CA GLY A 119 4.30 19.96 -13.31
C GLY A 119 4.59 21.28 -12.57
N PRO A 120 5.40 22.21 -13.11
CA PRO A 120 5.56 23.52 -12.47
C PRO A 120 4.23 24.29 -12.26
N VAL A 121 3.21 24.03 -13.08
CA VAL A 121 1.89 24.67 -12.97
C VAL A 121 1.21 24.29 -11.65
N VAL A 122 1.23 23.02 -11.23
CA VAL A 122 0.62 22.62 -9.95
C VAL A 122 1.40 23.22 -8.78
N TRP A 123 2.73 23.28 -8.87
CA TRP A 123 3.54 23.83 -7.78
C TRP A 123 3.20 25.31 -7.50
N TRP A 124 3.07 26.11 -8.57
CA TRP A 124 2.61 27.49 -8.47
C TRP A 124 1.16 27.60 -8.04
N ALA A 125 0.28 26.78 -8.60
CA ALA A 125 -1.13 26.74 -8.24
C ALA A 125 -1.32 26.38 -6.76
N TRP A 126 -0.55 25.43 -6.24
CA TRP A 126 -0.53 25.08 -4.82
C TRP A 126 -0.09 26.30 -4.02
N ARG A 127 1.03 26.94 -4.39
CA ARG A 127 1.55 28.12 -3.66
C ARG A 127 0.50 29.21 -3.48
N LEU A 128 -0.35 29.42 -4.49
CA LEU A 128 -1.47 30.36 -4.48
C LEU A 128 -2.67 29.86 -3.66
N THR A 129 -3.05 28.59 -3.82
CA THR A 129 -4.25 28.00 -3.22
C THR A 129 -4.03 27.35 -1.85
N ARG A 130 -2.80 27.37 -1.35
CA ARG A 130 -2.37 26.82 -0.04
C ARG A 130 -3.37 27.02 1.10
N PRO A 131 -3.84 28.24 1.41
CA PRO A 131 -4.78 28.43 2.53
C PRO A 131 -6.12 27.73 2.28
N ALA A 132 -6.62 27.76 1.05
CA ALA A 132 -7.87 27.09 0.67
C ALA A 132 -7.73 25.56 0.73
N VAL A 133 -6.62 25.01 0.22
CA VAL A 133 -6.32 23.57 0.28
C VAL A 133 -6.21 23.10 1.73
N ALA A 134 -5.49 23.84 2.58
CA ALA A 134 -5.36 23.49 4.00
C ALA A 134 -6.70 23.55 4.74
N ALA A 135 -7.52 24.58 4.48
CA ALA A 135 -8.86 24.70 5.04
C ALA A 135 -9.76 23.53 4.60
N LEU A 136 -9.73 23.19 3.31
CA LEU A 136 -10.51 22.08 2.74
C LEU A 136 -10.11 20.75 3.38
N LEU A 137 -8.81 20.43 3.45
CA LEU A 137 -8.33 19.20 4.06
C LEU A 137 -8.68 19.12 5.56
N LYS A 138 -8.65 20.25 6.26
CA LYS A 138 -9.08 20.33 7.67
C LYS A 138 -10.58 20.15 7.84
N ALA A 139 -11.38 20.72 6.95
CA ALA A 139 -12.84 20.63 6.98
C ALA A 139 -13.33 19.23 6.62
N VAL A 140 -12.68 18.58 5.66
CA VAL A 140 -13.09 17.27 5.17
C VAL A 140 -12.71 16.15 6.14
N ARG A 141 -11.71 16.35 7.03
CA ARG A 141 -11.23 15.42 8.10
C ARG A 141 -11.93 14.05 8.15
N VAL A 142 -11.82 13.30 7.06
CA VAL A 142 -11.97 11.87 7.08
C VAL A 142 -10.62 11.43 7.58
N GLU A 143 -10.57 10.94 8.81
CA GLU A 143 -9.44 10.17 9.30
C GLU A 143 -9.34 8.92 8.43
N VAL A 144 -8.76 9.06 7.24
CA VAL A 144 -8.29 7.91 6.50
C VAL A 144 -7.05 7.47 7.25
N ASN A 145 -7.27 6.63 8.25
CA ASN A 145 -6.24 5.85 8.91
C ASN A 145 -5.72 4.84 7.88
N VAL A 146 -4.98 5.34 6.88
CA VAL A 146 -4.33 4.48 5.89
C VAL A 146 -3.25 3.75 6.67
N SER A 147 -3.55 2.50 7.03
CA SER A 147 -2.55 1.62 7.61
C SER A 147 -1.33 1.60 6.69
N PRO A 148 -0.10 1.87 7.17
CA PRO A 148 1.09 1.80 6.34
C PRO A 148 1.21 0.47 5.59
N LYS A 149 0.70 -0.62 6.19
CA LYS A 149 0.66 -1.94 5.55
C LYS A 149 -0.34 -2.04 4.41
N ALA A 150 -1.46 -1.32 4.48
CA ALA A 150 -2.41 -1.25 3.38
C ALA A 150 -1.78 -0.56 2.16
N GLU A 151 -1.00 0.51 2.38
CA GLU A 151 -0.25 1.17 1.31
C GLU A 151 0.82 0.25 0.70
N VAL A 152 1.58 -0.47 1.53
CA VAL A 152 2.56 -1.45 1.02
C VAL A 152 1.87 -2.59 0.25
N ARG A 153 0.70 -3.05 0.72
CA ARG A 153 -0.08 -4.10 0.03
C ARG A 153 -0.62 -3.60 -1.30
N GLU A 154 -1.12 -2.36 -1.36
CA GLU A 154 -1.55 -1.73 -2.60
C GLU A 154 -0.39 -1.60 -3.59
N LEU A 155 0.80 -1.23 -3.12
CA LEU A 155 2.01 -1.16 -3.95
C LEU A 155 2.36 -2.53 -4.55
N ILE A 156 2.30 -3.60 -3.76
CA ILE A 156 2.54 -4.97 -4.23
C ILE A 156 1.53 -5.36 -5.32
N GLU A 157 0.24 -5.07 -5.12
CA GLU A 157 -0.80 -5.35 -6.12
C GLU A 157 -0.62 -4.53 -7.40
N ARG A 158 -0.20 -3.26 -7.28
CA ARG A 158 0.15 -2.44 -8.46
C ARG A 158 1.33 -3.02 -9.22
N MET A 159 2.40 -3.44 -8.53
CA MET A 159 3.55 -4.07 -9.17
C MET A 159 3.18 -5.38 -9.86
N LYS A 160 2.24 -6.15 -9.31
CA LYS A 160 1.66 -7.35 -9.93
C LYS A 160 0.87 -6.99 -11.21
N ALA A 161 0.01 -5.98 -11.14
CA ALA A 161 -0.78 -5.51 -12.28
C ALA A 161 0.07 -4.94 -13.42
N GLU A 162 1.19 -4.30 -13.09
CA GLU A 162 2.19 -3.80 -14.04
C GLU A 162 3.11 -4.91 -14.60
N GLY A 163 2.99 -6.15 -14.12
CA GLY A 163 3.83 -7.27 -14.54
C GLY A 163 5.29 -7.17 -14.10
N ARG A 164 5.59 -6.32 -13.10
CA ARG A 164 6.96 -6.12 -12.58
C ARG A 164 7.39 -7.20 -11.59
N ILE A 165 6.42 -7.86 -10.95
CA ILE A 165 6.63 -9.01 -10.08
C ILE A 165 5.65 -10.13 -10.46
N SER A 166 6.08 -11.37 -10.30
CA SER A 166 5.24 -12.54 -10.49
C SER A 166 4.17 -12.66 -9.41
N GLU A 167 3.09 -13.39 -9.70
CA GLU A 167 2.04 -13.67 -8.72
C GLU A 167 2.57 -14.38 -7.46
N LYS A 168 3.60 -15.22 -7.62
CA LYS A 168 4.27 -15.90 -6.51
C LYS A 168 5.02 -14.92 -5.60
N GLU A 169 5.76 -13.97 -6.18
CA GLU A 169 6.50 -12.94 -5.43
C GLU A 169 5.56 -11.99 -4.70
N ALA A 170 4.47 -11.56 -5.36
CA ALA A 170 3.45 -10.73 -4.74
C ALA A 170 2.79 -11.42 -3.53
N ARG A 171 2.46 -12.72 -3.68
CA ARG A 171 1.88 -13.53 -2.60
C ARG A 171 2.83 -13.65 -1.41
N ILE A 172 4.11 -13.91 -1.64
CA ILE A 172 5.14 -13.98 -0.58
C ILE A 172 5.26 -12.65 0.16
N ALA A 173 5.35 -11.54 -0.55
CA ALA A 173 5.46 -10.21 0.04
C ALA A 173 4.23 -9.85 0.89
N ALA A 174 3.03 -10.13 0.38
CA ALA A 174 1.77 -9.90 1.10
C ALA A 174 1.66 -10.74 2.38
N ARG A 175 2.09 -12.01 2.36
CA ARG A 175 2.09 -12.87 3.55
C ARG A 175 3.14 -12.48 4.58
N GLY A 176 4.30 -12.02 4.14
CA GLY A 176 5.32 -11.47 5.04
C GLY A 176 4.79 -10.29 5.87
N LEU A 177 3.95 -9.44 5.26
CA LEU A 177 3.28 -8.34 5.95
C LEU A 177 2.28 -8.83 7.00
N SER A 178 1.44 -9.81 6.67
CA SER A 178 0.45 -10.36 7.61
C SER A 178 1.10 -11.14 8.76
N LEU A 179 2.22 -11.82 8.52
CA LEU A 179 2.97 -12.53 9.55
C LEU A 179 3.39 -11.62 10.71
N SER A 180 3.72 -10.36 10.43
CA SER A 180 4.07 -9.41 11.50
C SER A 180 2.93 -9.12 12.49
N GLU A 181 1.69 -9.46 12.15
CA GLU A 181 0.49 -9.23 12.98
C GLU A 181 -0.01 -10.47 13.69
N MET A 182 0.41 -11.64 13.21
CA MET A 182 0.00 -12.91 13.77
C MET A 182 0.52 -13.07 15.19
N THR A 183 -0.29 -13.73 16.00
CA THR A 183 0.10 -14.16 17.34
C THR A 183 0.96 -15.44 17.27
N LEU A 184 1.73 -15.73 18.32
CA LEU A 184 2.52 -16.96 18.38
C LEU A 184 1.61 -18.20 18.31
N ALA A 185 0.42 -18.16 18.90
CA ALA A 185 -0.55 -19.25 18.86
C ALA A 185 -1.14 -19.52 17.46
N GLU A 186 -1.27 -18.48 16.64
CA GLU A 186 -1.67 -18.61 15.23
C GLU A 186 -0.52 -19.12 14.37
N ALA A 187 0.72 -18.77 14.71
CA ALA A 187 1.91 -19.08 13.94
C ALA A 187 2.46 -20.48 14.20
N CYS A 188 2.33 -21.00 15.42
CA CYS A 188 2.96 -22.23 15.85
C CYS A 188 2.47 -23.48 15.11
N ASP A 189 3.35 -24.47 15.05
CA ASP A 189 3.06 -25.82 14.61
C ASP A 189 2.47 -26.62 15.78
N ARG A 190 1.39 -27.34 15.51
CA ARG A 190 0.69 -28.19 16.48
C ARG A 190 1.04 -29.66 16.32
N ASN A 191 1.89 -30.01 15.37
CA ASN A 191 2.32 -31.37 15.11
C ASN A 191 3.46 -31.79 16.07
N PHE A 192 3.15 -31.82 17.36
CA PHE A 192 4.07 -32.26 18.42
C PHE A 192 3.38 -33.26 19.34
N LYS A 193 4.17 -34.06 20.06
CA LYS A 193 3.67 -34.96 21.11
C LYS A 193 4.47 -34.76 22.38
N LEU A 194 3.75 -34.62 23.49
CA LEU A 194 4.33 -34.45 24.82
C LEU A 194 4.60 -35.83 25.46
N PHE A 195 5.79 -36.00 26.01
CA PHE A 195 6.27 -37.20 26.70
C PHE A 195 6.62 -36.85 28.15
N ALA A 196 6.49 -37.84 29.04
CA ALA A 196 6.81 -37.69 30.46
C ALA A 196 8.33 -37.78 30.72
N ASP A 197 9.06 -38.54 29.90
CA ASP A 197 10.50 -38.72 30.04
C ASP A 197 11.24 -38.67 28.69
N GLU A 198 12.58 -38.52 28.76
CA GLU A 198 13.44 -38.51 27.57
C GLU A 198 13.54 -39.89 26.89
N ALA A 199 13.30 -40.98 27.61
CA ALA A 199 13.47 -42.33 27.10
C ALA A 199 12.36 -42.68 26.10
N GLU A 200 11.11 -42.38 26.44
CA GLU A 200 9.95 -42.51 25.57
C GLU A 200 10.05 -41.61 24.34
N ALA A 201 10.52 -40.37 24.53
CA ALA A 201 10.75 -39.44 23.44
C ALA A 201 11.84 -39.93 22.47
N LYS A 202 12.95 -40.50 22.98
CA LYS A 202 13.99 -41.13 22.15
C LYS A 202 13.47 -42.36 21.41
N ALA A 203 12.62 -43.18 22.05
CA ALA A 203 12.01 -44.34 21.42
C ALA A 203 11.04 -43.93 20.28
N ALA A 204 10.27 -42.86 20.46
CA ALA A 204 9.42 -42.30 19.42
C ALA A 204 10.23 -41.74 18.24
N LEU A 205 11.36 -41.08 18.52
CA LEU A 205 12.28 -40.57 17.51
C LEU A 205 12.92 -41.71 16.69
N ALA A 206 13.32 -42.80 17.35
CA ALA A 206 13.86 -43.99 16.70
C ALA A 206 12.86 -44.66 15.74
N LYS A 207 11.56 -44.53 16.02
CA LYS A 207 10.46 -45.02 15.17
C LYS A 207 10.12 -44.10 13.99
N ARG A 208 10.88 -43.02 13.76
CA ARG A 208 10.63 -42.01 12.70
C ARG A 208 9.20 -41.46 12.74
N ALA A 209 8.76 -41.04 13.91
CA ALA A 209 7.45 -40.42 14.06
C ALA A 209 7.33 -39.11 13.26
N ASP A 210 6.14 -38.86 12.69
CA ASP A 210 5.83 -37.66 11.91
C ASP A 210 5.56 -36.40 12.77
N PHE A 211 5.79 -36.47 14.09
CA PHE A 211 5.56 -35.37 15.04
C PHE A 211 6.86 -35.02 15.79
N ILE A 212 6.94 -33.79 16.28
CA ILE A 212 8.09 -33.35 17.09
C ILE A 212 7.92 -33.86 18.54
N PRO A 213 8.82 -34.70 19.07
CA PRO A 213 8.74 -35.15 20.46
C PRO A 213 9.23 -34.06 21.41
N VAL A 214 8.40 -33.75 22.42
CA VAL A 214 8.67 -32.76 23.47
C VAL A 214 8.56 -33.44 24.82
N VAL A 215 9.52 -33.22 25.71
CA VAL A 215 9.52 -33.79 27.07
C VAL A 215 9.17 -32.70 28.07
N ARG A 216 8.27 -33.00 29.01
CA ARG A 216 7.98 -32.11 30.13
C ARG A 216 9.09 -32.23 31.18
N ALA A 217 9.76 -31.13 31.51
CA ALA A 217 10.86 -31.10 32.48
C ALA A 217 10.54 -30.09 33.60
N GLY A 218 9.88 -30.54 34.66
CA GLY A 218 9.37 -29.66 35.71
C GLY A 218 8.38 -28.64 35.14
N GLU A 219 8.69 -27.34 35.27
CA GLU A 219 7.91 -26.25 34.67
C GLU A 219 8.29 -25.95 33.20
N GLY A 220 9.33 -26.59 32.67
CA GLY A 220 9.86 -26.35 31.32
C GLY A 220 9.53 -27.43 30.30
N PHE A 221 9.96 -27.18 29.06
CA PHE A 221 9.84 -28.12 27.94
C PHE A 221 11.21 -28.34 27.31
N LEU A 222 11.52 -29.60 27.02
CA LEU A 222 12.70 -29.99 26.25
C LEU A 222 12.23 -30.49 24.88
N ALA A 223 12.86 -30.06 23.79
CA ALA A 223 12.63 -30.66 22.49
C ALA A 223 13.94 -31.06 21.82
N VAL A 224 13.81 -31.92 20.82
CA VAL A 224 14.95 -32.45 20.07
C VAL A 224 15.54 -31.35 19.18
N ASP A 225 16.81 -31.06 19.37
CA ASP A 225 17.61 -30.28 18.42
C ASP A 225 17.99 -31.17 17.24
N VAL A 226 17.36 -30.90 16.11
CA VAL A 226 17.60 -31.61 14.84
C VAL A 226 19.08 -31.56 14.45
N LYS A 227 19.79 -30.45 14.70
CA LYS A 227 21.23 -30.34 14.38
C LYS A 227 22.07 -31.25 15.29
N ALA A 228 21.76 -31.29 16.57
CA ALA A 228 22.43 -32.18 17.52
C ALA A 228 22.19 -33.67 17.19
N LEU A 229 20.98 -33.99 16.71
CA LEU A 229 20.60 -35.34 16.29
C LEU A 229 21.40 -35.80 15.07
N PHE A 230 21.46 -34.99 14.01
CA PHE A 230 22.26 -35.30 12.82
C PHE A 230 23.76 -35.34 13.10
N ALA A 231 24.24 -34.57 14.08
CA ALA A 231 25.63 -34.59 14.51
C ALA A 231 25.98 -35.79 15.44
N GLY A 232 25.02 -36.69 15.72
CA GLY A 232 25.25 -37.88 16.55
C GLY A 232 25.58 -37.57 18.02
N LYS A 233 25.19 -36.39 18.53
CA LYS A 233 25.48 -36.00 19.91
C LYS A 233 24.60 -36.81 20.88
N ARG A 234 25.18 -37.22 22.02
CA ARG A 234 24.45 -37.91 23.10
C ARG A 234 23.38 -37.05 23.76
N ASN A 235 23.58 -35.73 23.80
CA ASN A 235 22.63 -34.78 24.38
C ASN A 235 21.91 -34.04 23.25
N VAL A 236 20.70 -34.49 22.96
CA VAL A 236 19.86 -34.05 21.82
C VAL A 236 18.70 -33.18 22.25
N PHE A 237 18.40 -33.14 23.55
CA PHE A 237 17.31 -32.34 24.11
C PHE A 237 17.83 -30.98 24.55
N VAL A 238 17.15 -29.93 24.11
CA VAL A 238 17.46 -28.53 24.45
C VAL A 238 16.25 -27.90 25.13
N ASN A 239 16.52 -27.07 26.14
CA ASN A 239 15.49 -26.35 26.86
C ASN A 239 14.84 -25.28 25.97
N LEU A 240 13.53 -25.33 25.85
CA LEU A 240 12.77 -24.42 25.03
C LEU A 240 12.45 -23.15 25.78
N LYS A 241 12.68 -22.01 25.12
CA LYS A 241 12.19 -20.73 25.62
C LYS A 241 10.66 -20.74 25.57
N ARG A 242 10.02 -20.54 26.72
CA ARG A 242 8.56 -20.37 26.82
C ARG A 242 8.18 -18.95 26.44
N MET A 243 7.19 -18.81 25.57
CA MET A 243 6.58 -17.52 25.22
C MET A 243 5.06 -17.66 25.16
N SER A 244 4.36 -16.62 25.59
CA SER A 244 2.89 -16.63 25.59
C SER A 244 2.32 -16.66 24.18
N GLY A 245 1.28 -17.48 23.97
CA GLY A 245 0.54 -17.59 22.71
C GLY A 245 -0.07 -16.28 22.24
N SER A 246 -0.40 -15.37 23.15
CA SER A 246 -0.94 -14.04 22.82
C SER A 246 0.13 -13.03 22.39
N ALA A 247 1.41 -13.33 22.58
CA ALA A 247 2.50 -12.48 22.11
C ALA A 247 2.55 -12.44 20.57
N ARG A 248 3.11 -11.37 20.01
CA ARG A 248 3.33 -11.24 18.56
C ARG A 248 4.58 -11.99 18.11
N ILE A 249 4.58 -12.45 16.84
CA ILE A 249 5.76 -13.08 16.21
C ILE A 249 7.02 -12.23 16.34
N SER A 250 6.90 -10.90 16.27
CA SER A 250 8.02 -9.96 16.44
C SER A 250 8.85 -10.23 17.70
N SER A 251 8.21 -10.64 18.79
CA SER A 251 8.87 -10.91 20.07
C SER A 251 9.70 -12.20 20.05
N ALA A 252 9.38 -13.16 19.16
CA ALA A 252 10.10 -14.42 19.02
C ALA A 252 11.17 -14.38 17.91
N MET A 253 11.21 -13.31 17.09
CA MET A 253 12.10 -13.20 15.94
C MET A 253 13.58 -13.27 16.28
N GLU A 254 14.01 -12.79 17.45
CA GLU A 254 15.41 -12.85 17.86
C GLU A 254 15.88 -14.30 18.06
N HIS A 255 15.05 -15.12 18.72
CA HIS A 255 15.30 -16.54 18.94
C HIS A 255 15.28 -17.34 17.62
N LEU A 256 14.28 -17.06 16.79
CA LEU A 256 14.13 -17.74 15.50
C LEU A 256 15.27 -17.44 14.52
N LYS A 257 15.82 -16.22 14.54
CA LYS A 257 17.02 -15.86 13.75
C LYS A 257 18.27 -16.62 14.19
N LYS A 258 18.38 -16.95 15.48
CA LYS A 258 19.45 -17.81 16.03
C LYS A 258 19.25 -19.29 15.68
N GLY A 259 18.11 -19.63 15.08
CA GLY A 259 17.73 -21.01 14.74
C GLY A 259 17.16 -21.79 15.91
N GLU A 260 16.74 -21.09 16.98
CA GLU A 260 16.18 -21.70 18.19
C GLU A 260 14.68 -21.99 17.99
N THR A 261 14.21 -23.06 18.63
CA THR A 261 12.78 -23.40 18.71
C THR A 261 12.17 -22.75 19.95
N VAL A 262 10.98 -22.18 19.82
CA VAL A 262 10.24 -21.56 20.91
C VAL A 262 9.03 -22.42 21.28
N ALA A 263 8.84 -22.66 22.57
CA ALA A 263 7.63 -23.28 23.11
C ALA A 263 6.56 -22.20 23.30
N VAL A 264 5.44 -22.33 22.60
CA VAL A 264 4.29 -21.44 22.72
C VAL A 264 3.34 -21.99 23.77
N VAL A 265 3.06 -21.23 24.81
CA VAL A 265 2.23 -21.65 25.94
C VAL A 265 0.95 -20.80 26.07
N ASP A 266 -0.11 -21.38 26.61
CA ASP A 266 -1.32 -20.63 26.98
C ASP A 266 -1.15 -19.91 28.33
N GLU A 267 -2.21 -19.27 28.81
CA GLU A 267 -2.23 -18.54 30.09
C GLU A 267 -2.08 -19.47 31.30
N GLU A 268 -2.41 -20.75 31.15
CA GLU A 268 -2.27 -21.79 32.19
C GLU A 268 -0.87 -22.45 32.17
N GLY A 269 -0.03 -22.10 31.19
CA GLY A 269 1.32 -22.64 31.01
C GLY A 269 1.37 -23.98 30.26
N ASN A 270 0.27 -24.41 29.66
CA ASN A 270 0.24 -25.61 28.82
C ASN A 270 0.83 -25.32 27.44
N LEU A 271 1.48 -26.32 26.85
CA LEU A 271 2.09 -26.21 25.53
C LEU A 271 0.99 -26.19 24.45
N VAL A 272 0.88 -25.07 23.74
CA VAL A 272 -0.05 -24.87 22.61
C VAL A 272 0.59 -25.31 21.30
N GLY A 273 1.89 -25.11 21.15
CA GLY A 273 2.61 -25.42 19.93
C GLY A 273 4.10 -25.11 19.98
N LEU A 274 4.79 -25.49 18.92
CA LEU A 274 6.20 -25.18 18.72
C LEU A 274 6.34 -24.19 17.58
N LEU A 275 7.17 -23.16 17.77
CA LEU A 275 7.51 -22.24 16.70
C LEU A 275 8.95 -22.50 16.27
N THR A 276 9.12 -22.96 15.04
CA THR A 276 10.43 -23.20 14.42
C THR A 276 10.66 -22.23 13.26
N PRO A 277 11.93 -21.98 12.88
CA PRO A 277 12.24 -21.20 11.67
C PRO A 277 11.61 -21.80 10.41
N GLN A 278 11.54 -23.14 10.31
CA GLN A 278 10.92 -23.82 9.17
C GLN A 278 9.41 -23.59 9.12
N SER A 279 8.71 -23.66 10.26
CA SER A 279 7.26 -23.44 10.33
C SER A 279 6.88 -22.01 9.90
N LEU A 280 7.70 -21.01 10.24
CA LEU A 280 7.52 -19.64 9.76
C LEU A 280 7.73 -19.50 8.25
N LEU A 281 8.81 -20.09 7.73
CA LEU A 281 9.11 -20.08 6.29
C LEU A 281 8.00 -20.76 5.49
N ALA A 282 7.51 -21.90 5.96
CA ALA A 282 6.38 -22.60 5.35
C ALA A 282 5.17 -21.67 5.23
N LYS A 283 4.83 -20.92 6.29
CA LYS A 283 3.69 -19.99 6.30
C LYS A 283 3.80 -18.82 5.33
N VAL A 284 5.02 -18.35 5.04
CA VAL A 284 5.24 -17.31 4.02
C VAL A 284 5.03 -17.89 2.61
N ILE A 285 5.51 -19.11 2.40
CA ILE A 285 5.63 -19.72 1.06
C ILE A 285 4.35 -20.45 0.64
N SER A 286 3.60 -21.06 1.56
CA SER A 286 2.42 -21.91 1.33
C SER A 286 1.17 -21.11 0.98
#